data_AF-A0AAU7VR47-F1
#
_entry.id   AF-A0AAU7VR47-F1
#
_cell.length_a   1.000
_cell.length_b   1.000
_cell.length_c   1.000
_cell.angle_alpha   90.00
_cell.angle_beta   90.00
_cell.angle_gamma   90.00
#
_symmetry.space_group_name_H-M   'P 1'
#
loop_
_entity.id
_entity.type
_entity.pdbx_description
1 polymer ?
#
loop_
_entity_poly.entity_id
_entity_poly.type
_entity_poly.pdbx_seq_one_letter_code
_entity_poly.pdbx_strand_id
1 'polypeptide(L)'
;MGMMLPNDLIWIMEKLGFEWPDVDEDELRRAGDIVSTFTGELEDRIQAVDRKINGDMAAAMRGEAGPAFVAAWNSNRSNNLQKLLDALGPVPAGLEVGAGVVFALKMKVIADLTTTAIALVAMLTNPFTAPGAGLMVIVKKKLLNAAVDIALEQALNQILPMVIEPLAEELPGLVMAALDAPVVEAAVGDSDEFYADLQALEQAESDLDIQAADIDELIERLGADLAGLNITGD
;
A
#
# COMPACT_ATOMS: atom_id res chain seq x y z
N MET A 1 -13.23 6.33 -10.55
CA MET A 1 -13.42 6.44 -12.00
C MET A 1 -12.51 7.57 -12.41
N GLY A 2 -11.29 7.22 -12.79
CA GLY A 2 -10.23 8.16 -13.06
C GLY A 2 -10.50 9.07 -14.25
N MET A 3 -9.61 10.03 -14.43
CA MET A 3 -9.69 11.03 -15.48
C MET A 3 -9.58 10.40 -16.87
N MET A 4 -10.53 10.78 -17.72
CA MET A 4 -10.65 10.33 -19.10
C MET A 4 -10.26 11.44 -20.08
N LEU A 5 -9.78 11.03 -21.25
CA LEU A 5 -9.47 11.95 -22.34
C LEU A 5 -10.77 12.57 -22.91
N PRO A 6 -10.86 13.90 -23.05
CA PRO A 6 -11.96 14.53 -23.76
C PRO A 6 -12.05 14.06 -25.23
N ASN A 7 -13.26 13.75 -25.71
CA ASN A 7 -13.49 13.23 -27.07
C ASN A 7 -12.86 14.09 -28.17
N ASP A 8 -12.90 15.42 -28.00
CA ASP A 8 -12.36 16.38 -28.96
C ASP A 8 -10.82 16.33 -29.09
N LEU A 9 -10.14 15.64 -28.17
CA LEU A 9 -8.68 15.48 -28.15
C LEU A 9 -8.22 14.10 -28.65
N ILE A 10 -9.13 13.17 -28.92
CA ILE A 10 -8.77 11.85 -29.44
C ILE A 10 -8.04 11.98 -30.78
N TRP A 11 -8.58 12.80 -31.69
CA TRP A 11 -7.97 12.98 -33.01
C TRP A 11 -6.55 13.55 -32.94
N ILE A 12 -6.25 14.48 -32.02
CA ILE A 12 -4.92 15.08 -31.94
C ILE A 12 -3.92 14.09 -31.34
N MET A 13 -4.37 13.31 -30.36
CA MET A 13 -3.60 12.23 -29.77
C MET A 13 -3.22 11.17 -30.83
N GLU A 14 -4.18 10.75 -31.68
CA GLU A 14 -3.92 9.85 -32.81
C GLU A 14 -2.92 10.45 -33.80
N LYS A 15 -3.01 11.74 -34.12
CA LYS A 15 -2.05 12.42 -35.01
C LYS A 15 -0.64 12.48 -34.41
N LEU A 16 -0.53 12.63 -33.09
CA LEU A 16 0.73 12.56 -32.37
C LEU A 16 1.23 11.10 -32.24
N GLY A 17 0.35 10.11 -32.38
CA GLY A 17 0.63 8.71 -32.07
C GLY A 17 1.08 8.54 -30.62
N PHE A 18 0.50 9.33 -29.72
CA PHE A 18 0.70 9.25 -28.28
C PHE A 18 -0.42 8.39 -27.69
N GLU A 19 -0.12 7.57 -26.69
CA GLU A 19 -1.12 6.75 -26.01
C GLU A 19 -1.53 7.42 -24.69
N TRP A 20 -2.83 7.42 -24.41
CA TRP A 20 -3.34 7.96 -23.15
C TRP A 20 -2.85 7.08 -21.98
N PRO A 21 -2.42 7.67 -20.85
CA PRO A 21 -2.05 6.89 -19.68
C PRO A 21 -3.25 6.10 -19.14
N ASP A 22 -3.09 4.78 -19.07
CA ASP A 22 -4.16 3.84 -18.70
C ASP A 22 -4.33 3.64 -17.17
N VAL A 23 -3.43 4.20 -16.37
CA VAL A 23 -3.49 4.07 -14.91
C VAL A 23 -4.68 4.86 -14.35
N ASP A 24 -5.54 4.25 -13.54
CA ASP A 24 -6.62 4.92 -12.80
C ASP A 24 -6.12 5.45 -11.45
N GLU A 25 -6.02 6.77 -11.34
CA GLU A 25 -5.60 7.44 -10.11
C GLU A 25 -6.56 7.26 -8.93
N ASP A 26 -7.86 7.08 -9.18
CA ASP A 26 -8.84 6.85 -8.11
C ASP A 26 -8.70 5.43 -7.55
N GLU A 27 -8.40 4.44 -8.39
CA GLU A 27 -8.14 3.08 -7.94
C GLU A 27 -6.81 3.00 -7.17
N LEU A 28 -5.81 3.83 -7.50
CA LEU A 28 -4.61 3.99 -6.66
C LEU A 28 -4.95 4.56 -5.27
N ARG A 29 -5.83 5.57 -5.18
CA ARG A 29 -6.27 6.09 -3.87
C ARG A 29 -7.06 5.05 -3.08
N ARG A 30 -7.96 4.33 -3.77
CA ARG A 30 -8.74 3.23 -3.19
C ARG A 30 -7.84 2.13 -2.63
N ALA A 31 -6.76 1.79 -3.33
CA ALA A 31 -5.74 0.87 -2.82
C ALA A 31 -5.12 1.40 -1.52
N GLY A 32 -4.85 2.70 -1.44
CA GLY A 32 -4.37 3.36 -0.23
C GLY A 32 -5.35 3.25 0.93
N ASP A 33 -6.64 3.48 0.67
CA ASP A 33 -7.71 3.35 1.68
C ASP A 33 -7.85 1.91 2.19
N ILE A 34 -7.75 0.92 1.30
CA ILE A 34 -7.78 -0.52 1.65
C ILE A 34 -6.61 -0.85 2.59
N VAL A 35 -5.38 -0.47 2.22
CA VAL A 35 -4.20 -0.75 3.04
C VAL A 35 -4.24 0.01 4.37
N SER A 36 -4.71 1.26 4.37
CA SER A 36 -4.87 2.05 5.59
C SER A 36 -5.88 1.40 6.55
N THR A 37 -6.99 0.91 6.02
CA THR A 37 -8.04 0.23 6.81
C THR A 37 -7.49 -1.07 7.40
N PHE A 38 -6.86 -1.90 6.57
CA PHE A 38 -6.22 -3.14 7.01
C PHE A 38 -5.18 -2.90 8.11
N THR A 39 -4.31 -1.90 7.93
CA THR A 39 -3.23 -1.62 8.90
C THR A 39 -3.80 -1.19 10.25
N GLY A 40 -4.83 -0.33 10.25
CA GLY A 40 -5.49 0.12 11.48
C GLY A 40 -6.22 -1.01 12.20
N GLU A 41 -6.97 -1.83 11.47
CA GLU A 41 -7.67 -2.98 12.07
C GLU A 41 -6.69 -4.05 12.56
N LEU A 42 -5.60 -4.30 11.84
CA LEU A 42 -4.54 -5.21 12.28
C LEU A 42 -3.90 -4.71 13.58
N GLU A 43 -3.62 -3.42 13.69
CA GLU A 43 -3.11 -2.81 14.93
C GLU A 43 -4.11 -2.99 16.08
N ASP A 44 -5.40 -2.73 15.85
CA ASP A 44 -6.46 -2.91 16.86
C ASP A 44 -6.54 -4.36 17.35
N ARG A 45 -6.43 -5.35 16.46
CA ARG A 45 -6.40 -6.78 16.79
C ARG A 45 -5.17 -7.14 17.62
N ILE A 46 -4.00 -6.68 17.19
CA ILE A 46 -2.76 -6.88 17.94
C ILE A 46 -2.85 -6.26 19.34
N GLN A 47 -3.44 -5.06 19.48
CA GLN A 47 -3.68 -4.42 20.78
C GLN A 47 -4.72 -5.17 21.63
N ALA A 48 -5.71 -5.82 21.03
CA ALA A 48 -6.66 -6.67 21.74
C ALA A 48 -5.96 -7.91 22.33
N VAL A 49 -5.14 -8.59 21.51
CA VAL A 49 -4.30 -9.71 21.96
C VAL A 49 -3.35 -9.27 23.06
N ASP A 50 -2.70 -8.11 22.91
CA ASP A 50 -1.77 -7.56 23.89
C ASP A 50 -2.41 -7.35 25.26
N ARG A 51 -3.62 -6.79 25.31
CA ARG A 51 -4.38 -6.60 26.55
C ARG A 51 -4.76 -7.93 27.20
N LYS A 52 -5.08 -8.96 26.42
CA LYS A 52 -5.42 -10.29 26.91
C LYS A 52 -4.22 -11.00 27.52
N ILE A 53 -3.07 -10.94 26.84
CA ILE A 53 -1.83 -11.57 27.30
C ILE A 53 -1.30 -10.87 28.55
N ASN A 54 -1.18 -9.53 28.53
CA ASN A 54 -0.65 -8.77 29.67
C ASN A 54 -1.63 -8.62 30.84
N GLY A 55 -2.92 -8.94 30.64
CA GLY A 55 -3.97 -8.88 31.67
C GLY A 55 -4.37 -10.26 32.19
N ASP A 56 -5.24 -10.92 31.43
CA ASP A 56 -5.94 -12.14 31.85
C ASP A 56 -4.97 -13.33 32.00
N MET A 57 -4.08 -13.55 31.01
CA MET A 57 -3.08 -14.64 31.08
C MET A 57 -2.01 -14.40 32.14
N ALA A 58 -1.49 -13.16 32.23
CA ALA A 58 -0.53 -12.80 33.25
C ALA A 58 -1.06 -13.02 34.69
N ALA A 59 -2.36 -12.80 34.91
CA ALA A 59 -3.01 -13.01 36.20
C ALA A 59 -3.36 -14.49 36.48
N ALA A 60 -3.65 -15.26 35.43
CA ALA A 60 -4.06 -16.67 35.51
C ALA A 60 -2.90 -17.64 35.79
N MET A 61 -1.66 -17.24 35.53
CA MET A 61 -0.46 -18.06 35.73
C MET A 61 0.37 -17.54 36.92
N ARG A 62 0.70 -18.43 37.87
CA ARG A 62 1.68 -18.19 38.93
C ARG A 62 2.86 -19.15 38.80
N GLY A 63 4.06 -18.65 39.10
CA GLY A 63 5.33 -19.30 38.78
C GLY A 63 5.98 -18.69 37.53
N GLU A 64 7.17 -19.15 37.18
CA GLU A 64 8.05 -18.51 36.17
C GLU A 64 7.55 -18.65 34.71
N ALA A 65 6.66 -19.60 34.42
CA ALA A 65 6.17 -19.86 33.06
C ALA A 65 5.25 -18.75 32.49
N GLY A 66 4.41 -18.15 33.32
CA GLY A 66 3.51 -17.07 32.89
C GLY A 66 4.25 -15.79 32.50
N PRO A 67 5.13 -15.25 33.37
CA PRO A 67 5.98 -14.12 33.03
C PRO A 67 6.85 -14.36 31.80
N ALA A 68 7.36 -15.58 31.61
CA ALA A 68 8.17 -15.92 30.43
C ALA A 68 7.37 -15.93 29.12
N PHE A 69 6.10 -16.35 29.14
CA PHE A 69 5.20 -16.25 27.99
C PHE A 69 4.86 -14.78 27.67
N VAL A 70 4.51 -14.00 28.70
CA VAL A 70 4.21 -12.56 28.55
C VAL A 70 5.43 -11.79 28.04
N ALA A 71 6.63 -12.11 28.52
CA ALA A 71 7.88 -11.54 28.04
C ALA A 71 8.14 -11.86 26.56
N ALA A 72 7.98 -13.13 26.18
CA ALA A 72 8.07 -13.58 24.79
C ALA A 72 7.11 -12.83 23.86
N TRP A 73 5.83 -12.72 24.26
CA TRP A 73 4.84 -11.94 23.52
C TRP A 73 5.27 -10.48 23.36
N ASN A 74 5.63 -9.82 24.46
CA ASN A 74 6.03 -8.40 24.44
C ASN A 74 7.27 -8.18 23.56
N SER A 75 8.22 -9.13 23.57
CA SER A 75 9.38 -9.13 22.70
C SER A 75 8.98 -9.26 21.23
N ASN A 76 8.11 -10.21 20.88
CA ASN A 76 7.61 -10.37 19.51
C ASN A 76 6.83 -9.14 19.02
N ARG A 77 5.93 -8.62 19.88
CA ARG A 77 5.10 -7.45 19.62
C ARG A 77 5.93 -6.20 19.32
N SER A 78 6.95 -5.95 20.14
CA SER A 78 7.79 -4.74 20.02
C SER A 78 8.84 -4.85 18.92
N ASN A 79 9.40 -6.05 18.66
CA ASN A 79 10.51 -6.21 17.73
C ASN A 79 10.11 -6.60 16.31
N ASN A 80 9.00 -7.32 16.14
CA ASN A 80 8.57 -7.86 14.85
C ASN A 80 7.23 -7.26 14.41
N LEU A 81 6.17 -7.41 15.22
CA LEU A 81 4.84 -6.92 14.84
C LEU A 81 4.79 -5.39 14.70
N GLN A 82 5.50 -4.64 15.56
CA GLN A 82 5.59 -3.19 15.41
C GLN A 82 6.25 -2.81 14.08
N LYS A 83 7.38 -3.44 13.74
CA LYS A 83 8.08 -3.15 12.48
C LYS A 83 7.25 -3.54 11.26
N LEU A 84 6.45 -4.60 11.34
CA LEU A 84 5.50 -4.96 10.30
C LEU A 84 4.47 -3.84 10.09
N LEU A 85 3.90 -3.28 11.16
CA LEU A 85 3.00 -2.12 11.08
C LEU A 85 3.73 -0.88 10.55
N ASP A 86 4.97 -0.64 10.98
CA ASP A 86 5.79 0.48 10.53
C ASP A 86 6.11 0.39 9.02
N ALA A 87 6.28 -0.82 8.48
CA ALA A 87 6.50 -1.05 7.05
C ALA A 87 5.22 -0.83 6.21
N LEU A 88 4.04 -1.11 6.78
CA LEU A 88 2.75 -0.91 6.12
C LEU A 88 2.26 0.56 6.22
N GLY A 89 2.63 1.27 7.29
CA GLY A 89 2.16 2.63 7.56
C GLY A 89 2.38 3.65 6.44
N PRO A 90 3.53 3.67 5.74
CA PRO A 90 3.78 4.60 4.63
C PRO A 90 3.05 4.26 3.32
N VAL A 91 2.52 3.04 3.17
CA VAL A 91 1.96 2.55 1.91
C VAL A 91 0.79 3.41 1.41
N PRO A 92 -0.21 3.80 2.23
CA PRO A 92 -1.29 4.67 1.78
C PRO A 92 -0.79 6.03 1.27
N ALA A 93 0.22 6.60 1.93
CA ALA A 93 0.80 7.88 1.52
C ALA A 93 1.54 7.76 0.17
N GLY A 94 2.29 6.68 -0.05
CA GLY A 94 2.95 6.46 -1.34
C GLY A 94 1.97 6.21 -2.48
N LEU A 95 0.86 5.52 -2.22
CA LEU A 95 -0.23 5.35 -3.19
C LEU A 95 -0.91 6.68 -3.53
N GLU A 96 -1.13 7.57 -2.56
CA GLU A 96 -1.64 8.92 -2.82
C GLU A 96 -0.66 9.76 -3.65
N VAL A 97 0.66 9.66 -3.39
CA VAL A 97 1.68 10.32 -4.23
C VAL A 97 1.61 9.80 -5.66
N GLY A 98 1.50 8.49 -5.85
CA GLY A 98 1.34 7.87 -7.18
C GLY A 98 0.09 8.37 -7.90
N ALA A 99 -1.06 8.36 -7.21
CA ALA A 99 -2.32 8.88 -7.74
C ALA A 99 -2.21 10.36 -8.15
N GLY A 100 -1.59 11.19 -7.31
CA GLY A 100 -1.36 12.61 -7.59
C GLY A 100 -0.49 12.85 -8.82
N VAL A 101 0.58 12.06 -9.00
CA VAL A 101 1.44 12.15 -10.19
C VAL A 101 0.69 11.76 -11.46
N VAL A 102 -0.04 10.63 -11.45
CA VAL A 102 -0.84 10.18 -12.59
C VAL A 102 -1.88 11.23 -12.98
N PHE A 103 -2.61 11.76 -12.00
CA PHE A 103 -3.60 12.81 -12.21
C PHE A 103 -2.99 14.08 -12.83
N ALA A 104 -1.87 14.55 -12.28
CA ALA A 104 -1.17 15.73 -12.79
C ALA A 104 -0.67 15.53 -14.22
N LEU A 105 -0.18 14.32 -14.53
CA LEU A 105 0.27 13.95 -15.86
C LEU A 105 -0.88 13.96 -16.87
N LYS A 106 -2.02 13.35 -16.54
CA LYS A 106 -3.23 13.36 -17.38
C LYS A 106 -3.71 14.78 -17.65
N MET A 107 -3.76 15.64 -16.63
CA MET A 107 -4.08 17.06 -16.79
C MET A 107 -3.11 17.79 -17.73
N LYS A 108 -1.81 17.54 -17.58
CA LYS A 108 -0.77 18.11 -18.45
C LYS A 108 -0.94 17.64 -19.88
N VAL A 109 -1.19 16.35 -20.10
CA VAL A 109 -1.44 15.78 -21.44
C VAL A 109 -2.64 16.48 -22.08
N ILE A 110 -3.76 16.62 -21.38
CA ILE A 110 -4.95 17.34 -21.89
C ILE A 110 -4.60 18.77 -22.32
N ALA A 111 -3.86 19.52 -21.50
CA ALA A 111 -3.45 20.88 -21.83
C ALA A 111 -2.55 20.94 -23.07
N ASP A 112 -1.57 20.04 -23.18
CA ASP A 112 -0.66 19.95 -24.33
C ASP A 112 -1.38 19.54 -25.61
N LEU A 113 -2.30 18.57 -25.54
CA LEU A 113 -3.13 18.14 -26.66
C LEU A 113 -4.03 19.30 -27.14
N THR A 114 -4.66 20.02 -26.21
CA THR A 114 -5.52 21.18 -26.53
C THR A 114 -4.75 22.28 -27.24
N THR A 115 -3.60 22.68 -26.70
CA THR A 115 -2.77 23.74 -27.32
C THR A 115 -2.21 23.29 -28.67
N THR A 116 -1.84 22.01 -28.81
CA THR A 116 -1.38 21.43 -30.06
C THR A 116 -2.49 21.39 -31.11
N ALA A 117 -3.73 21.07 -30.73
CA ALA A 117 -4.89 21.10 -31.62
C ALA A 117 -5.15 22.50 -32.18
N ILE A 118 -5.18 23.52 -31.31
CA ILE A 118 -5.35 24.93 -31.72
C ILE A 118 -4.22 25.34 -32.68
N ALA A 119 -2.97 25.03 -32.35
CA ALA A 119 -1.82 25.36 -33.17
C ALA A 119 -1.87 24.66 -34.53
N LEU A 120 -2.23 23.36 -34.57
CA LEU A 120 -2.32 22.61 -35.83
C LEU A 120 -3.41 23.18 -36.73
N VAL A 121 -4.60 23.51 -36.21
CA VAL A 121 -5.66 24.14 -37.01
C VAL A 121 -5.20 25.48 -37.59
N ALA A 122 -4.53 26.31 -36.78
CA ALA A 122 -3.99 27.59 -37.25
C ALA A 122 -2.89 27.42 -38.32
N MET A 123 -2.04 26.39 -38.19
CA MET A 123 -0.99 26.11 -39.18
C MET A 123 -1.56 25.56 -40.49
N LEU A 124 -2.50 24.62 -40.41
CA LEU A 124 -3.05 23.95 -41.59
C LEU A 124 -3.96 24.86 -42.42
N THR A 125 -4.50 25.92 -41.82
CA THR A 125 -5.31 26.94 -42.52
C THR A 125 -4.48 28.02 -43.20
N ASN A 126 -3.16 28.04 -43.01
CA ASN A 126 -2.26 29.04 -43.58
C ASN A 126 -1.15 28.39 -44.45
N PRO A 127 -1.06 28.71 -45.76
CA PRO A 127 -0.13 28.07 -46.68
C PRO A 127 1.35 28.29 -46.33
N PHE A 128 1.67 29.34 -45.57
CA PHE A 128 3.05 29.62 -45.16
C PHE A 128 3.51 28.77 -43.97
N THR A 129 2.59 28.35 -43.09
CA THR A 129 2.92 27.58 -41.87
C THR A 129 2.56 26.10 -41.98
N ALA A 130 1.64 25.72 -42.88
CA ALA A 130 1.24 24.34 -43.13
C ALA A 130 2.40 23.34 -43.34
N PRO A 131 3.49 23.68 -44.07
CA PRO A 131 4.63 22.76 -44.23
C PRO A 131 5.31 22.39 -42.91
N GLY A 132 5.24 23.25 -41.88
CA GLY A 132 5.84 23.02 -40.57
C GLY A 132 5.00 22.15 -39.63
N ALA A 133 3.74 21.86 -39.97
CA ALA A 133 2.81 21.19 -39.07
C ALA A 133 3.28 19.78 -38.67
N GLY A 134 3.82 19.02 -39.63
CA GLY A 134 4.37 17.68 -39.37
C GLY A 134 5.58 17.71 -38.42
N LEU A 135 6.46 18.70 -38.56
CA LEU A 135 7.59 18.87 -37.64
C LEU A 135 7.12 19.19 -36.22
N MET A 136 6.09 20.04 -36.09
CA MET A 136 5.51 20.39 -34.79
C MET A 136 4.93 19.17 -34.07
N VAL A 137 4.21 18.29 -34.77
CA VAL A 137 3.68 17.03 -34.22
C VAL A 137 4.83 16.15 -33.68
N ILE A 138 5.90 15.98 -34.44
CA ILE A 138 7.06 15.17 -34.02
C ILE A 138 7.70 15.74 -32.74
N VAL A 139 7.89 17.06 -32.68
CA VAL A 139 8.48 17.73 -31.51
C VAL A 139 7.56 17.59 -30.29
N LYS A 140 6.25 17.82 -30.46
CA LYS A 140 5.28 17.71 -29.38
C LYS A 140 5.21 16.29 -28.80
N LYS A 141 5.20 15.27 -29.65
CA LYS A 141 5.26 13.87 -29.20
C LYS A 141 6.47 13.61 -28.30
N LYS A 142 7.66 14.05 -28.73
CA LYS A 142 8.90 13.86 -27.93
C LYS A 142 8.83 14.57 -26.58
N LEU A 143 8.27 15.78 -26.53
CA LEU A 143 8.10 16.53 -25.29
C LEU A 143 7.05 15.90 -24.35
N LEU A 144 5.98 15.32 -24.91
CA LEU A 144 4.98 14.58 -24.18
C LEU A 144 5.60 13.33 -23.53
N ASN A 145 6.29 12.51 -24.31
CA ASN A 145 6.98 11.32 -23.79
C ASN A 145 7.99 11.68 -22.71
N ALA A 146 8.86 12.66 -22.96
CA ALA A 146 9.84 13.09 -21.97
C ALA A 146 9.19 13.57 -20.66
N ALA A 147 8.03 14.22 -20.73
CA ALA A 147 7.32 14.65 -19.52
C ALA A 147 6.71 13.47 -18.75
N VAL A 148 6.22 12.44 -19.45
CA VAL A 148 5.75 11.18 -18.83
C VAL A 148 6.93 10.50 -18.13
N ASP A 149 8.06 10.36 -18.82
CA ASP A 149 9.26 9.71 -18.28
C ASP A 149 9.75 10.44 -17.01
N ILE A 150 9.85 11.77 -17.06
CA ILE A 150 10.24 12.59 -15.90
C ILE A 150 9.24 12.42 -14.73
N ALA A 151 7.94 12.42 -15.02
CA ALA A 151 6.92 12.24 -13.99
C ALA A 151 7.02 10.85 -13.34
N LEU A 152 7.24 9.82 -14.14
CA LEU A 152 7.44 8.45 -13.66
C LEU A 152 8.69 8.34 -12.81
N GLU A 153 9.83 8.89 -13.25
CA GLU A 153 11.06 8.92 -12.46
C GLU A 153 10.86 9.64 -11.13
N GLN A 154 10.15 10.77 -11.12
CA GLN A 154 9.84 11.50 -9.88
C GLN A 154 8.93 10.72 -8.93
N ALA A 155 7.94 10.00 -9.46
CA ALA A 155 7.09 9.12 -8.66
C ALA A 155 7.92 7.97 -8.07
N LEU A 156 8.69 7.26 -8.89
CA LEU A 156 9.52 6.15 -8.46
C LEU A 156 10.56 6.59 -7.42
N ASN A 157 11.25 7.70 -7.62
CA ASN A 157 12.22 8.21 -6.65
C ASN A 157 11.63 8.52 -5.27
N GLN A 158 10.32 8.79 -5.18
CA GLN A 158 9.62 9.02 -3.91
C GLN A 158 9.03 7.72 -3.35
N ILE A 159 8.39 6.92 -4.20
CA ILE A 159 7.64 5.73 -3.80
C ILE A 159 8.56 4.54 -3.53
N LEU A 160 9.67 4.40 -4.27
CA LEU A 160 10.61 3.29 -4.11
C LEU A 160 11.12 3.16 -2.66
N PRO A 161 11.80 4.16 -2.07
CA PRO A 161 12.33 4.04 -0.71
C PRO A 161 11.23 4.05 0.36
N MET A 162 10.09 4.68 0.07
CA MET A 162 9.00 4.84 1.03
C MET A 162 8.14 3.57 1.15
N VAL A 163 7.90 2.88 0.04
CA VAL A 163 6.89 1.82 -0.07
C VAL A 163 7.49 0.55 -0.65
N ILE A 164 8.14 0.63 -1.81
CA ILE A 164 8.56 -0.59 -2.53
C ILE A 164 9.68 -1.32 -1.78
N GLU A 165 10.71 -0.60 -1.33
CA GLU A 165 11.85 -1.19 -0.61
C GLU A 165 11.41 -1.86 0.71
N PRO A 166 10.68 -1.19 1.63
CA PRO A 166 10.20 -1.84 2.86
C PRO A 166 9.32 -3.07 2.60
N LEU A 167 8.41 -2.99 1.63
CA LEU A 167 7.52 -4.11 1.32
C LEU A 167 8.22 -5.27 0.63
N ALA A 168 9.20 -5.01 -0.24
CA ALA A 168 9.89 -6.06 -0.98
C ALA A 168 11.03 -6.70 -0.17
N GLU A 169 11.77 -5.91 0.60
CA GLU A 169 12.99 -6.35 1.27
C GLU A 169 12.76 -6.73 2.74
N GLU A 170 11.91 -5.98 3.46
CA GLU A 170 11.74 -6.17 4.90
C GLU A 170 10.52 -7.02 5.25
N LEU A 171 9.38 -6.78 4.59
CA LEU A 171 8.11 -7.41 4.96
C LEU A 171 8.16 -8.94 5.03
N PRO A 172 8.73 -9.68 4.06
CA PRO A 172 8.81 -11.14 4.15
C PRO A 172 9.62 -11.59 5.37
N GLY A 173 10.71 -10.90 5.67
CA GLY A 173 11.55 -11.20 6.84
C GLY A 173 10.85 -10.89 8.16
N LEU A 174 10.09 -9.79 8.22
CA LEU A 174 9.30 -9.40 9.38
C LEU A 174 8.16 -10.38 9.67
N VAL A 175 7.46 -10.85 8.64
CA VAL A 175 6.42 -11.89 8.76
C VAL A 175 7.03 -13.18 9.30
N MET A 176 8.12 -13.65 8.69
CA MET A 176 8.80 -14.87 9.16
C MET A 176 9.31 -14.72 10.60
N ALA A 177 9.91 -13.58 10.95
CA ALA A 177 10.39 -13.32 12.31
C ALA A 177 9.25 -13.28 13.34
N ALA A 178 8.08 -12.74 12.96
CA ALA A 178 6.90 -12.73 13.82
C ALA A 178 6.33 -14.13 14.07
N LEU A 179 6.36 -15.00 13.04
CA LEU A 179 5.90 -16.38 13.10
C LEU A 179 6.88 -17.31 13.84
N ASP A 180 8.18 -17.11 13.66
CA ASP A 180 9.24 -17.92 14.28
C ASP A 180 9.58 -17.47 15.72
N ALA A 181 8.96 -16.40 16.21
CA ALA A 181 9.22 -15.87 17.53
C ALA A 181 8.92 -16.92 18.62
N PRO A 182 9.77 -17.03 19.66
CA PRO A 182 9.54 -17.98 20.74
C PRO A 182 8.23 -17.66 21.45
N VAL A 183 7.43 -18.68 21.72
CA VAL A 183 6.16 -18.55 22.47
C VAL A 183 6.42 -18.34 23.97
N VAL A 184 7.56 -18.81 24.48
CA VAL A 184 7.98 -18.66 25.87
C VAL A 184 9.48 -18.35 25.90
N GLU A 185 9.91 -17.34 26.64
CA GLU A 185 11.33 -17.09 26.88
C GLU A 185 11.91 -18.16 27.83
N ALA A 186 13.21 -18.42 27.78
CA ALA A 186 13.83 -19.44 28.64
C ALA A 186 13.68 -19.08 30.13
N ALA A 187 12.66 -19.64 30.78
CA ALA A 187 12.45 -19.53 32.22
C ALA A 187 13.41 -20.47 32.95
N VAL A 188 14.39 -19.91 33.68
CA VAL A 188 15.21 -20.68 34.64
C VAL A 188 14.54 -20.56 36.00
N GLY A 189 13.66 -21.49 36.33
CA GLY A 189 12.79 -21.40 37.51
C GLY A 189 12.56 -22.74 38.21
N ASP A 190 12.52 -22.71 39.54
CA ASP A 190 12.21 -23.86 40.39
C ASP A 190 10.76 -24.32 40.15
N SER A 191 10.55 -25.61 39.85
CA SER A 191 9.25 -26.16 39.44
C SER A 191 8.21 -26.27 40.58
N ASP A 192 8.62 -25.94 41.80
CA ASP A 192 7.93 -26.34 43.03
C ASP A 192 6.68 -25.50 43.36
N GLU A 193 6.40 -24.39 42.67
CA GLU A 193 5.18 -23.57 42.86
C GLU A 193 4.51 -23.14 41.54
N PHE A 194 4.38 -24.05 40.57
CA PHE A 194 3.51 -23.80 39.41
C PHE A 194 2.03 -23.90 39.80
N TYR A 195 1.29 -22.80 39.65
CA TYR A 195 -0.17 -22.79 39.79
C TYR A 195 -0.78 -22.10 38.57
N ALA A 196 -1.72 -22.77 37.91
CA ALA A 196 -2.44 -22.26 36.76
C ALA A 196 -3.94 -22.35 37.02
N ASP A 197 -4.64 -21.23 36.83
CA ASP A 197 -6.09 -21.23 36.75
C ASP A 197 -6.50 -21.73 35.36
N LEU A 198 -6.78 -23.04 35.27
CA LEU A 198 -7.11 -23.68 34.00
C LEU A 198 -8.38 -23.11 33.36
N GLN A 199 -9.34 -22.64 34.15
CA GLN A 199 -10.57 -22.08 33.62
C GLN A 199 -10.32 -20.69 33.01
N ALA A 200 -9.49 -19.88 33.68
CA ALA A 200 -9.08 -18.59 33.13
C ALA A 200 -8.20 -18.76 31.87
N LEU A 201 -7.35 -19.79 31.82
CA LEU A 201 -6.53 -20.10 30.65
C LEU A 201 -7.37 -20.62 29.48
N GLU A 202 -8.36 -21.48 29.71
CA GLU A 202 -9.28 -21.96 28.67
C GLU A 202 -10.09 -20.79 28.07
N GLN A 203 -10.52 -19.84 28.91
CA GLN A 203 -11.18 -18.63 28.41
C GLN A 203 -10.21 -17.76 27.59
N ALA A 204 -8.97 -17.59 28.05
CA ALA A 204 -7.97 -16.81 27.33
C ALA A 204 -7.60 -17.46 25.98
N GLU A 205 -7.46 -18.79 25.94
CA GLU A 205 -7.27 -19.56 24.71
C GLU A 205 -8.44 -19.34 23.75
N SER A 206 -9.69 -19.50 24.22
CA SER A 206 -10.87 -19.25 23.39
C SER A 206 -10.93 -17.83 22.84
N ASP A 207 -10.54 -16.83 23.64
CA ASP A 207 -10.50 -15.43 23.19
C ASP A 207 -9.40 -15.21 22.13
N LEU A 208 -8.23 -15.83 22.30
CA LEU A 208 -7.12 -15.77 21.35
C LEU A 208 -7.45 -16.47 20.03
N ASP A 209 -8.14 -17.61 20.08
CA ASP A 209 -8.62 -18.32 18.88
C ASP A 209 -9.57 -17.46 18.06
N ILE A 210 -10.46 -16.70 18.72
CA ILE A 210 -11.34 -15.74 18.05
C ILE A 210 -10.50 -14.64 17.39
N GLN A 211 -9.50 -14.09 18.08
CA GLN A 211 -8.63 -13.06 17.49
C GLN A 211 -7.82 -13.59 16.29
N ALA A 212 -7.38 -14.85 16.34
CA ALA A 212 -6.68 -15.48 15.22
C ALA A 212 -7.60 -15.62 14.00
N ALA A 213 -8.83 -16.11 14.19
CA ALA A 213 -9.81 -16.21 13.12
C ALA A 213 -10.17 -14.83 12.52
N ASP A 214 -10.30 -13.80 13.36
CA ASP A 214 -10.54 -12.43 12.91
C ASP A 214 -9.38 -11.87 12.06
N ILE A 215 -8.13 -12.21 12.39
CA ILE A 215 -6.94 -11.80 11.63
C ILE A 215 -6.92 -12.51 10.27
N ASP A 216 -7.25 -13.80 10.23
CA ASP A 216 -7.35 -14.57 8.98
C ASP A 216 -8.41 -13.96 8.05
N GLU A 217 -9.61 -13.65 8.57
CA GLU A 217 -10.67 -12.98 7.79
C GLU A 217 -10.20 -11.62 7.26
N LEU A 218 -9.47 -10.86 8.08
CA LEU A 218 -8.93 -9.56 7.72
C LEU A 218 -7.89 -9.66 6.57
N ILE A 219 -7.05 -10.70 6.57
CA ILE A 219 -6.08 -10.98 5.48
C ILE A 219 -6.81 -11.44 4.21
N GLU A 220 -7.81 -12.32 4.33
CA GLU A 220 -8.61 -12.76 3.19
C GLU A 220 -9.34 -11.59 2.54
N ARG A 221 -9.93 -10.71 3.35
CA ARG A 221 -10.58 -9.48 2.87
C ARG A 221 -9.59 -8.54 2.19
N LEU A 222 -8.41 -8.32 2.76
CA LEU A 222 -7.36 -7.53 2.10
C LEU A 222 -7.05 -8.11 0.71
N GLY A 223 -6.83 -9.42 0.63
CA GLY A 223 -6.55 -10.10 -0.63
C GLY A 223 -7.69 -9.93 -1.65
N ALA A 224 -8.94 -10.07 -1.23
CA ALA A 224 -10.11 -9.89 -2.08
C ALA A 224 -10.28 -8.44 -2.55
N ASP A 225 -10.11 -7.46 -1.66
CA ASP A 225 -10.26 -6.04 -1.96
C ASP A 225 -9.16 -5.57 -2.92
N LEU A 226 -7.91 -5.99 -2.70
CA LEU A 226 -6.80 -5.70 -3.59
C LEU A 226 -6.97 -6.37 -4.97
N ALA A 227 -7.45 -7.62 -5.01
CA ALA A 227 -7.73 -8.31 -6.26
C ALA A 227 -8.90 -7.68 -7.05
N GLY A 228 -9.78 -6.94 -6.37
CA GLY A 228 -10.88 -6.20 -6.97
C GLY A 228 -10.53 -4.80 -7.47
N LEU A 229 -9.27 -4.38 -7.35
CA LEU A 229 -8.79 -3.11 -7.89
C LEU A 229 -8.59 -3.20 -9.40
N ASN A 230 -8.99 -2.16 -10.12
CA ASN A 230 -8.73 -2.04 -11.56
C ASN A 230 -7.76 -0.91 -11.87
N ILE A 231 -6.47 -1.14 -11.59
CA ILE A 231 -5.43 -0.10 -11.71
C ILE A 231 -5.19 0.32 -13.17
N THR A 232 -5.42 -0.58 -14.12
CA THR A 232 -5.27 -0.38 -15.57
C THR A 232 -6.63 -0.61 -16.22
N GLY A 233 -7.08 0.23 -17.14
CA GLY A 233 -8.46 0.28 -17.63
C GLY A 233 -8.93 -0.86 -18.54
N ASP A 234 -8.64 -2.12 -18.20
CA ASP A 234 -9.18 -3.33 -18.84
C ASP A 234 -10.52 -3.79 -18.22
#